data_AF-A0A4Y7U455-F1
#
_entry.id   AF-A0A4Y7U455-F1
#
_cell.length_a   1.000
_cell.length_b   1.000
_cell.length_c   1.000
_cell.angle_alpha   90.00
_cell.angle_beta   90.00
_cell.angle_gamma   90.00
#
_symmetry.space_group_name_H-M   'P 1'
#
loop_
_entity.id
_entity.type
_entity.pdbx_description
1 polymer ?
#
loop_
_entity_poly.entity_id
_entity_poly.type
_entity_poly.pdbx_seq_one_letter_code
_entity_poly.pdbx_strand_id
1 'polypeptide(L)'
;QNVKVNHIQIRQLHPFPSDVVQEAFNKAKKVVVAEHNYQGQLSNIIKMNINHQNKIINQTKYDGTPFLPHEIEDKALEIVSNMKELI
;
A
#
# COMPACT_ATOMS: atom_id res chain seq x y z
N GLN A 1 13.46 -8.49 12.22
CA GLN A 1 13.85 -8.61 10.79
C GLN A 1 14.31 -7.23 10.30
N ASN A 2 15.31 -7.14 9.41
CA ASN A 2 15.88 -5.86 8.97
C ASN A 2 15.32 -5.40 7.61
N VAL A 3 14.02 -5.09 7.57
CA VAL A 3 13.33 -4.57 6.37
C VAL A 3 13.08 -3.08 6.54
N LYS A 4 13.51 -2.27 5.57
CA LYS A 4 13.20 -0.83 5.57
C LYS A 4 11.77 -0.62 5.08
N VAL A 5 10.93 -0.08 5.96
CA VAL A 5 9.51 0.21 5.69
C VAL A 5 9.19 1.67 5.97
N ASN A 6 8.12 2.18 5.36
CA ASN A 6 7.53 3.48 5.65
C ASN A 6 6.01 3.31 5.72
N HIS A 7 5.32 4.20 6.42
CA HIS A 7 3.86 4.16 6.58
C HIS A 7 3.24 5.54 6.32
N ILE A 8 2.11 5.55 5.61
CA ILE A 8 1.33 6.75 5.34
C ILE A 8 -0.13 6.46 5.66
N GLN A 9 -0.73 7.31 6.47
CA GLN A 9 -2.16 7.30 6.71
C GLN A 9 -2.82 8.45 5.92
N ILE A 10 -3.65 8.11 4.93
CA ILE A 10 -4.42 9.10 4.17
C ILE A 10 -5.60 9.56 5.02
N ARG A 11 -5.61 10.84 5.40
CA ARG A 11 -6.71 11.46 6.18
C ARG A 11 -7.65 12.32 5.35
N GLN A 12 -7.23 12.72 4.16
CA GLN A 12 -7.96 13.58 3.25
C GLN A 12 -8.02 12.92 1.87
N LEU A 13 -9.22 12.57 1.42
CA LEU A 13 -9.44 11.98 0.09
C LEU A 13 -9.62 13.04 -0.98
N HIS A 14 -10.28 14.16 -0.65
CA HIS A 14 -10.49 15.28 -1.56
C HIS A 14 -10.36 16.64 -0.86
N PRO A 15 -9.61 17.60 -1.44
CA PRO A 15 -8.70 17.41 -2.58
C PRO A 15 -7.58 16.41 -2.20
N PHE A 16 -7.23 15.49 -3.11
CA PHE A 16 -6.25 14.45 -2.80
C PHE A 16 -4.84 15.08 -2.70
N PRO A 17 -4.02 14.75 -1.68
CA PRO A 17 -2.70 15.34 -1.50
C PRO A 17 -1.66 14.70 -2.44
N SER A 18 -1.83 14.88 -3.76
CA SER A 18 -1.05 14.18 -4.79
C SER A 18 0.46 14.35 -4.66
N ASP A 19 0.95 15.57 -4.42
CA ASP A 19 2.40 15.84 -4.37
C ASP A 19 3.09 15.09 -3.22
N VAL A 20 2.50 15.13 -2.03
CA VAL A 20 3.03 14.46 -0.83
C VAL A 20 3.02 12.94 -1.01
N VAL A 21 1.93 12.40 -1.56
CA VAL A 21 1.81 10.95 -1.81
C VAL A 21 2.77 10.52 -2.93
N GLN A 22 2.92 11.30 -3.99
CA GLN A 22 3.83 11.02 -5.11
C GLN A 22 5.29 10.98 -4.64
N GLU A 23 5.71 11.94 -3.80
CA GLU A 23 7.07 11.97 -3.26
C GLU A 23 7.40 10.70 -2.47
N ALA A 24 6.45 10.23 -1.65
CA ALA A 24 6.61 9.01 -0.89
C ALA A 24 6.59 7.76 -1.78
N PHE A 25 5.72 7.71 -2.80
CA PHE A 25 5.66 6.63 -3.80
C PHE A 25 6.96 6.48 -4.61
N ASN A 26 7.64 7.59 -4.88
CA ASN A 26 8.91 7.59 -5.61
C ASN A 26 10.01 6.88 -4.80
N LYS A 27 10.00 7.02 -3.46
CA LYS A 27 10.96 6.40 -2.54
C LYS A 27 10.69 4.90 -2.31
N ALA A 28 9.46 4.44 -2.56
CA ALA A 28 9.06 3.05 -2.34
C ALA A 28 9.29 2.18 -3.59
N LYS A 29 9.76 0.93 -3.37
CA LYS A 29 9.85 -0.10 -4.41
C LYS A 29 8.49 -0.74 -4.71
N LYS A 30 7.73 -1.00 -3.64
CA LYS A 30 6.36 -1.53 -3.64
C LYS A 30 5.56 -0.78 -2.57
N VAL A 31 4.26 -0.62 -2.80
CA VAL A 31 3.35 0.04 -1.87
C VAL A 31 2.16 -0.87 -1.63
N VAL A 32 1.95 -1.27 -0.39
CA VAL A 32 0.77 -2.04 0.03
C VAL A 32 -0.31 -1.08 0.49
N VAL A 33 -1.51 -1.22 -0.07
CA VAL A 33 -2.69 -0.47 0.36
C VAL A 33 -3.58 -1.41 1.15
N ALA A 34 -3.57 -1.26 2.47
CA ALA A 34 -4.42 -2.01 3.38
C ALA A 34 -5.76 -1.27 3.57
N GLU A 35 -6.88 -1.92 3.24
CA GLU A 35 -8.19 -1.28 3.31
C GLU A 35 -9.34 -2.26 3.60
N HIS A 36 -10.38 -1.77 4.30
CA HIS A 36 -11.54 -2.54 4.71
C HIS A 36 -12.70 -2.48 3.70
N ASN A 37 -12.44 -2.88 2.46
CA ASN A 37 -13.47 -3.02 1.43
C ASN A 37 -13.06 -4.03 0.37
N TYR A 38 -14.02 -4.52 -0.41
CA TYR A 38 -13.78 -5.53 -1.45
C TYR A 38 -13.10 -4.97 -2.72
N GLN A 39 -13.40 -3.73 -3.10
CA GLN A 39 -13.07 -3.21 -4.43
C GLN A 39 -11.72 -2.48 -4.52
N GLY A 40 -11.04 -2.29 -3.40
CA GLY A 40 -9.79 -1.53 -3.35
C GLY A 40 -10.00 -0.03 -3.62
N GLN A 41 -11.04 0.58 -3.03
CA GLN A 41 -11.45 1.95 -3.35
C GLN A 41 -10.35 2.98 -3.09
N LEU A 42 -9.63 2.89 -1.97
CA LEU A 42 -8.50 3.77 -1.67
C LEU A 42 -7.39 3.58 -2.70
N SER A 43 -7.08 2.33 -3.06
CA SER A 43 -6.09 2.04 -4.10
C SER A 43 -6.45 2.70 -5.44
N ASN A 44 -7.74 2.76 -5.79
CA ASN A 44 -8.22 3.35 -7.04
C ASN A 44 -8.15 4.88 -6.99
N ILE A 45 -8.51 5.50 -5.86
CA ILE A 45 -8.30 6.95 -5.65
C ILE A 45 -6.83 7.30 -5.81
N ILE A 46 -5.92 6.52 -5.20
CA ILE A 46 -4.47 6.75 -5.35
C ILE A 46 -4.07 6.66 -6.84
N LYS A 47 -4.44 5.59 -7.55
CA LYS A 47 -4.12 5.39 -8.97
C LYS A 47 -4.60 6.52 -9.86
N MET A 48 -5.77 7.10 -9.57
CA MET A 48 -6.33 8.21 -10.35
C MET A 48 -5.56 9.53 -10.15
N ASN A 49 -4.83 9.69 -9.04
CA ASN A 49 -4.24 10.97 -8.63
C ASN A 49 -2.70 11.03 -8.73
N ILE A 50 -2.02 9.90 -8.93
CA ILE A 50 -0.54 9.84 -8.97
C ILE A 50 -0.02 8.92 -10.08
N ASN A 51 1.25 9.11 -10.47
CA ASN A 51 1.98 8.14 -11.27
C ASN A 51 2.46 6.98 -10.37
N HIS A 52 1.79 5.83 -10.49
CA HIS A 52 1.98 4.69 -9.59
C HIS A 52 2.96 3.62 -10.11
N GLN A 53 3.38 3.66 -11.38
CA GLN A 53 4.36 2.72 -11.99
C GLN A 53 4.14 1.24 -11.64
N ASN A 54 2.89 0.79 -11.55
CA ASN A 54 2.52 -0.58 -11.13
C ASN A 54 3.14 -1.06 -9.78
N LYS A 55 3.43 -0.12 -8.86
CA LYS A 55 3.99 -0.43 -7.53
C LYS A 55 2.94 -0.83 -6.49
N ILE A 56 1.66 -0.60 -6.78
CA ILE A 56 0.55 -0.79 -5.84
C ILE A 56 0.17 -2.27 -5.74
N ILE A 57 0.05 -2.74 -4.51
CA ILE A 57 -0.44 -4.06 -4.15
C ILE A 57 -1.63 -3.85 -3.21
N ASN A 58 -2.79 -4.40 -3.56
CA ASN A 58 -3.99 -4.26 -2.76
C ASN A 58 -4.03 -5.37 -1.70
N GLN A 59 -4.25 -4.97 -0.44
CA GLN A 59 -4.53 -5.87 0.67
C GLN A 59 -5.91 -5.51 1.24
N THR A 60 -6.93 -6.15 0.69
CA THR A 60 -8.33 -5.89 1.03
C THR A 60 -8.83 -6.87 2.09
N LYS A 61 -9.57 -6.38 3.08
CA LYS A 61 -10.29 -7.22 4.06
C LYS A 61 -11.74 -6.78 4.15
N TYR A 62 -12.68 -7.73 4.07
CA TYR A 62 -14.12 -7.42 4.01
C TYR A 62 -14.97 -8.40 4.84
N ASP A 63 -14.35 -9.10 5.79
CA ASP A 63 -14.99 -10.10 6.67
C ASP A 63 -15.61 -9.50 7.96
N GLY A 64 -15.60 -8.17 8.09
CA GLY A 64 -16.11 -7.45 9.27
C GLY A 64 -15.14 -7.40 10.46
N THR A 65 -13.91 -7.92 10.32
CA THR A 65 -12.90 -7.88 11.37
C THR A 65 -11.75 -6.91 11.03
N PRO A 66 -11.10 -6.30 12.04
CA PRO A 66 -9.96 -5.44 11.81
C PRO A 66 -8.76 -6.24 11.27
N PHE A 67 -7.81 -5.54 10.65
CA PHE A 67 -6.50 -6.14 10.37
C PHE A 67 -5.78 -6.41 11.69
N LEU A 68 -5.30 -7.63 11.84
CA LEU A 68 -4.35 -8.01 12.89
C LEU A 68 -2.94 -7.60 12.44
N PRO A 69 -2.06 -7.20 13.36
CA PRO A 69 -0.71 -6.75 13.00
C PRO A 69 0.09 -7.76 12.15
N HIS A 70 -0.04 -9.05 12.45
CA HIS A 70 0.66 -10.11 11.70
C HIS A 70 0.16 -10.22 10.25
N GLU A 71 -1.11 -9.94 9.95
CA GLU A 71 -1.62 -9.98 8.57
C GLU A 71 -0.93 -8.93 7.70
N ILE A 72 -0.58 -7.77 8.27
CA ILE A 72 0.17 -6.71 7.57
C ILE A 72 1.65 -7.11 7.45
N GLU A 73 2.23 -7.66 8.53
CA GLU A 73 3.62 -8.12 8.55
C GLU A 73 3.87 -9.24 7.53
N ASP A 74 3.04 -10.29 7.55
CA ASP A 74 3.12 -11.44 6.65
C ASP A 74 3.06 -11.01 5.20
N LYS A 75 2.15 -10.08 4.86
CA LYS A 75 2.04 -9.55 3.50
C LYS A 75 3.27 -8.76 3.09
N ALA A 76 3.82 -7.93 3.99
CA ALA A 76 5.05 -7.19 3.72
C ALA A 76 6.23 -8.14 3.47
N LEU A 77 6.35 -9.22 4.25
CA LEU A 77 7.42 -10.21 4.11
C LEU A 77 7.29 -11.06 2.86
N GLU A 78 6.08 -11.48 2.50
CA GLU A 78 5.78 -12.16 1.23
C GLU A 78 6.30 -11.32 0.05
N ILE A 79 5.99 -10.03 0.02
CA ILE A 79 6.41 -9.12 -1.06
C ILE A 79 7.92 -8.94 -1.08
N VAL A 80 8.56 -8.83 0.08
CA VAL A 80 10.03 -8.69 0.18
C VAL A 80 10.74 -9.96 -0.29
N SER A 81 10.22 -11.13 0.04
CA SER A 81 10.76 -12.41 -0.42
C SER A 81 10.64 -12.54 -1.94
N ASN A 82 9.46 -12.27 -2.52
CA ASN A 82 9.25 -12.31 -3.96
C ASN A 82 10.17 -11.34 -4.71
N MET A 83 10.44 -10.16 -4.15
CA MET A 83 11.39 -9.21 -4.75
C MET A 83 12.84 -9.71 -4.79
N LYS A 84 13.24 -10.62 -3.88
CA LYS A 84 14.59 -11.19 -3.88
C LYS A 84 14.75 -12.30 -4.92
N GLU A 85 13.69 -13.06 -5.19
CA GLU A 85 13.70 -14.16 -6.17
C GLU A 85 13.73 -13.65 -7.63
N LEU A 86 13.32 -12.41 -7.85
CA LEU A 86 13.33 -11.73 -9.15
C LEU A 86 14.69 -11.10 -9.52
N ILE A 87 15.71 -11.23 -8.67
CA ILE A 87 17.08 -10.68 -8.83
C ILE A 87 18.05 -11.84 -8.98
#